data_AF-A0A9X3JN09-F1
#
_entry.id   AF-A0A9X3JN09-F1
#
_cell.length_a   1.000
_cell.length_b   1.000
_cell.length_c   1.000
_cell.angle_alpha   90.00
_cell.angle_beta   90.00
_cell.angle_gamma   90.00
#
_symmetry.space_group_name_H-M   'P 1'
#
loop_
_entity.id
_entity.type
_entity.pdbx_description
1 polymer ?
#
loop_
_entity_poly.entity_id
_entity_poly.type
_entity_poly.pdbx_seq_one_letter_code
_entity_poly.pdbx_strand_id
1 'polypeptide(L)'
;MTSPALSRRFVLGYAALWLAGAGFLWWPWLLVRLVLRARAEHRPPLLLTGVAGFLGLSLLLALVQAPPAGRVLGAALNLLVWVCLVLLVAARPSRRQLAEAAAGLVGLALVQAALTLLALLLYPQAQDLVLPLGRLLPDSVLADPSITAFAVTHLAFPDYFAMPVVRSGGILGNPTWGGALAALGILLLLVDPFGRRRPGVRGWALTGAGVVVLLPSLVLSYSRNTVLALLVALVAAGAVLLRRRLGAPGFAALVSLSVAGGVAVLAVLPVPALIASLNGTRAGSAETRGEIYWITLDRVLASPTPLLGSGVKERVPGLVASLGSHSSYLGLLYRGGAVALLLFLAALVVAGWVAWRRGEAAALALVVFTAVWSVAEDVDVGHFVPLALVLALGLLGQPDDAGPPEHPVGAADRPAPVGAAAGARVG
;
A
#
# COMPACT_ATOMS: atom_id res chain seq x y z
N MET A 1 8.13 -14.18 -25.39
CA MET A 1 7.10 -13.63 -24.47
C MET A 1 7.79 -12.92 -23.32
N THR A 2 7.65 -11.60 -23.19
CA THR A 2 8.30 -10.84 -22.11
C THR A 2 7.54 -11.01 -20.80
N SER A 3 8.19 -11.53 -19.75
CA SER A 3 7.64 -11.62 -18.38
C SER A 3 7.06 -10.27 -17.91
N PRO A 4 5.95 -10.18 -17.15
CA PRO A 4 5.39 -8.91 -16.69
C PRO A 4 6.34 -8.12 -15.78
N ALA A 5 6.23 -6.78 -15.74
CA ALA A 5 7.08 -5.93 -14.89
C ALA A 5 6.85 -6.26 -13.40
N LEU A 6 5.59 -6.35 -12.98
CA LEU A 6 5.17 -6.88 -11.69
C LEU A 6 4.69 -8.33 -11.82
N SER A 7 5.62 -9.26 -11.93
CA SER A 7 5.28 -10.69 -11.77
C SER A 7 5.23 -11.06 -10.29
N ARG A 8 4.48 -12.12 -9.95
CA ARG A 8 4.47 -12.69 -8.59
C ARG A 8 5.89 -12.92 -8.05
N ARG A 9 6.76 -13.49 -8.90
CA ARG A 9 8.16 -13.77 -8.55
C ARG A 9 8.96 -12.50 -8.25
N PHE A 10 8.71 -11.42 -8.99
CA PHE A 10 9.42 -10.16 -8.78
C PHE A 10 9.02 -9.47 -7.47
N VAL A 11 7.72 -9.46 -7.15
CA VAL A 11 7.24 -8.92 -5.86
C VAL A 11 7.81 -9.72 -4.69
N LEU A 12 7.79 -11.06 -4.79
CA LEU A 12 8.42 -11.93 -3.78
C LEU A 12 9.94 -11.78 -3.71
N GLY A 13 10.58 -11.35 -4.80
CA GLY A 13 12.00 -11.02 -4.84
C GLY A 13 12.42 -9.93 -3.84
N TYR A 14 11.47 -9.12 -3.35
CA TYR A 14 11.74 -8.21 -2.23
C TYR A 14 12.23 -8.96 -0.99
N ALA A 15 11.69 -10.13 -0.66
CA ALA A 15 12.13 -10.89 0.50
C ALA A 15 13.60 -11.33 0.38
N ALA A 16 14.06 -11.66 -0.83
CA ALA A 16 15.46 -11.98 -1.09
C ALA A 16 16.37 -10.74 -0.97
N LEU A 17 15.92 -9.59 -1.50
CA LEU A 17 16.65 -8.33 -1.32
C LEU A 17 16.73 -7.93 0.15
N TRP A 18 15.62 -8.07 0.89
CA TRP A 18 15.61 -7.82 2.34
C TRP A 18 16.56 -8.74 3.09
N LEU A 19 16.58 -10.05 2.79
CA LEU A 19 17.54 -10.98 3.42
C LEU A 19 19.01 -10.56 3.21
N ALA A 20 19.31 -9.90 2.09
CA ALA A 20 20.63 -9.36 1.82
C ALA A 20 20.89 -8.00 2.50
N GLY A 21 19.89 -7.34 3.08
CA GLY A 21 19.97 -5.95 3.57
C GLY A 21 19.80 -4.88 2.48
N ALA A 22 19.30 -5.28 1.31
CA ALA A 22 19.21 -4.47 0.09
C ALA A 22 17.75 -4.12 -0.31
N GLY A 23 16.81 -4.14 0.65
CA GLY A 23 15.38 -3.90 0.39
C GLY A 23 15.09 -2.57 -0.31
N PHE A 24 15.86 -1.52 0.01
CA PHE A 24 15.76 -0.20 -0.61
C PHE A 24 16.03 -0.19 -2.14
N LEU A 25 16.69 -1.23 -2.68
CA LEU A 25 16.95 -1.36 -4.12
C LEU A 25 15.76 -1.91 -4.91
N TRP A 26 14.69 -2.37 -4.25
CA TRP A 26 13.56 -2.99 -4.96
C TRP A 26 12.86 -2.01 -5.91
N TRP A 27 12.60 -0.78 -5.46
CA TRP A 27 11.99 0.27 -6.30
C TRP A 27 12.93 0.70 -7.45
N PRO A 28 14.22 1.00 -7.22
CA PRO A 28 15.18 1.22 -8.32
C PRO A 28 15.20 0.09 -9.34
N TRP A 29 15.20 -1.17 -8.90
CA TRP A 29 15.14 -2.32 -9.82
C TRP A 29 13.82 -2.36 -10.59
N LEU A 30 12.69 -2.07 -9.94
CA LEU A 30 11.41 -1.95 -10.62
C LEU A 30 11.44 -0.85 -11.69
N LEU A 31 12.02 0.32 -11.40
CA LEU A 31 12.17 1.41 -12.36
C LEU A 31 12.94 0.95 -13.61
N VAL A 32 14.11 0.33 -13.43
CA VAL A 32 14.91 -0.19 -14.55
C VAL A 32 14.08 -1.15 -15.39
N ARG A 33 13.35 -2.07 -14.76
CA ARG A 33 12.49 -3.02 -15.47
C ARG A 33 11.33 -2.35 -16.23
N LEU A 34 10.80 -1.26 -15.69
CA LEU A 34 9.72 -0.50 -16.33
C LEU A 34 10.25 0.30 -17.52
N VAL A 35 11.38 1.00 -17.38
CA VAL A 35 12.01 1.78 -18.44
C VAL A 35 12.41 0.89 -19.61
N LEU A 36 13.05 -0.26 -19.36
CA LEU A 36 13.42 -1.23 -20.39
C LEU A 36 12.23 -1.83 -21.14
N ARG A 37 11.01 -1.63 -20.64
CA ARG A 37 9.76 -2.16 -21.20
C ARG A 37 8.78 -1.08 -21.61
N ALA A 38 9.10 0.18 -21.37
CA ALA A 38 8.23 1.30 -21.69
C ALA A 38 8.07 1.33 -23.21
N ARG A 39 6.82 1.18 -23.66
CA ARG A 39 6.45 1.41 -25.06
C ARG A 39 5.99 2.85 -25.16
N ALA A 40 6.44 3.57 -26.19
CA ALA A 40 6.12 4.98 -26.41
C ALA A 40 4.62 5.26 -26.67
N GLU A 41 3.81 4.22 -26.86
CA GLU A 41 2.43 4.32 -27.36
C GLU A 41 1.37 4.55 -26.26
N HIS A 42 1.74 4.62 -24.98
CA HIS A 42 0.76 4.71 -23.90
C HIS A 42 0.65 6.13 -23.30
N ARG A 43 -0.59 6.62 -23.20
CA ARG A 43 -0.88 7.91 -22.58
C ARG A 43 -0.63 7.83 -21.06
N PRO A 44 0.21 8.71 -20.50
CA PRO A 44 0.53 8.67 -19.07
C PRO A 44 -0.67 9.12 -18.23
N PRO A 45 -0.82 8.60 -16.99
CA PRO A 45 -1.84 9.06 -16.05
C PRO A 45 -1.55 10.50 -15.61
N LEU A 46 -2.22 11.48 -16.23
CA LEU A 46 -1.89 12.90 -16.09
C LEU A 46 -1.79 13.38 -14.63
N LEU A 47 -2.71 12.98 -13.76
CA LEU A 47 -2.71 13.40 -12.35
C LEU A 47 -1.46 12.88 -11.61
N LEU A 48 -1.14 11.59 -11.72
CA LEU A 48 0.07 11.02 -11.09
C LEU A 48 1.35 11.54 -11.73
N THR A 49 1.32 11.81 -13.03
CA THR A 49 2.43 12.40 -13.77
C THR A 49 2.71 13.81 -13.27
N GLY A 50 1.65 14.59 -13.01
CA GLY A 50 1.77 15.89 -12.38
C GLY A 50 2.35 15.79 -10.97
N VAL A 51 1.90 14.85 -10.12
CA VAL A 51 2.50 14.64 -8.79
C VAL A 51 4.01 14.38 -8.89
N ALA A 52 4.43 13.44 -9.74
CA ALA A 52 5.85 13.13 -9.95
C ALA A 52 6.61 14.34 -10.53
N GLY A 53 6.01 15.06 -11.47
CA GLY A 53 6.61 16.24 -12.10
C GLY A 53 6.85 17.38 -11.12
N PHE A 54 5.88 17.70 -10.26
CA PHE A 54 6.02 18.74 -9.23
C PHE A 54 7.01 18.34 -8.13
N LEU A 55 7.05 17.06 -7.73
CA LEU A 55 8.10 16.56 -6.84
C LEU A 55 9.50 16.67 -7.48
N GLY A 56 9.62 16.34 -8.76
CA GLY A 56 10.87 16.46 -9.50
C GLY A 56 11.34 17.91 -9.64
N LEU A 57 10.44 18.82 -10.03
CA LEU A 57 10.72 20.24 -10.14
C LEU A 57 11.15 20.83 -8.78
N SER A 58 10.46 20.45 -7.71
CA SER A 58 10.80 20.91 -6.37
C SER A 58 12.15 20.39 -5.89
N LEU A 59 12.47 19.12 -6.20
CA LEU A 59 13.80 18.58 -5.92
C LEU A 59 14.89 19.34 -6.69
N LEU A 60 14.67 19.70 -7.95
CA LEU A 60 15.61 20.52 -8.72
C LEU A 60 15.82 21.91 -8.09
N LEU A 61 14.75 22.55 -7.60
CA LEU A 61 14.85 23.81 -6.87
C LEU A 61 15.61 23.64 -5.55
N ALA A 62 15.38 22.55 -4.83
CA ALA A 62 16.09 22.24 -3.61
C ALA A 62 17.60 22.07 -3.85
N LEU A 63 18.02 21.46 -4.97
CA LEU A 63 19.43 21.30 -5.30
C LEU A 63 20.19 22.64 -5.40
N VAL A 64 19.52 23.72 -5.81
CA VAL A 64 20.10 25.07 -5.84
C VAL A 64 20.44 25.57 -4.44
N GLN A 65 19.72 25.11 -3.42
CA GLN A 65 19.95 25.46 -2.00
C GLN A 65 21.02 24.57 -1.33
N ALA A 66 21.64 23.66 -2.09
CA ALA A 66 22.70 22.75 -1.63
C ALA A 66 22.39 22.00 -0.29
N PRO A 67 21.24 21.31 -0.17
CA PRO A 67 20.92 20.55 1.02
C PRO A 67 21.89 19.36 1.21
N PRO A 68 21.97 18.79 2.43
CA PRO A 68 22.82 17.63 2.68
C PRO A 68 22.52 16.46 1.73
N ALA A 69 23.54 15.77 1.23
CA ALA A 69 23.41 14.74 0.19
C ALA A 69 22.41 13.62 0.53
N GLY A 70 22.36 13.15 1.78
CA GLY A 70 21.39 12.14 2.21
C GLY A 70 19.93 12.59 2.05
N ARG A 71 19.65 13.89 2.15
CA ARG A 71 18.31 14.45 1.91
C ARG A 71 17.91 14.39 0.45
N VAL A 72 18.85 14.74 -0.42
CA VAL A 72 18.67 14.65 -1.86
C VAL A 72 18.40 13.20 -2.24
N LEU A 73 19.19 12.26 -1.69
CA LEU A 73 19.01 10.83 -1.93
C LEU A 73 17.63 10.35 -1.48
N GLY A 74 17.21 10.66 -0.25
CA GLY A 74 15.89 10.29 0.25
C GLY A 74 14.74 10.87 -0.57
N ALA A 75 14.87 12.12 -1.04
CA ALA A 75 13.89 12.75 -1.92
C ALA A 75 13.87 12.12 -3.32
N ALA A 76 15.03 11.79 -3.90
CA ALA A 76 15.14 11.11 -5.19
C ALA A 76 14.54 9.70 -5.14
N LEU A 77 14.81 8.95 -4.06
CA LEU A 77 14.21 7.65 -3.80
C LEU A 77 12.68 7.76 -3.69
N ASN A 78 12.17 8.80 -3.02
CA ASN A 78 10.74 9.05 -2.95
C ASN A 78 10.11 9.36 -4.32
N LEU A 79 10.73 10.28 -5.07
CA LEU A 79 10.32 10.60 -6.44
C LEU A 79 10.28 9.36 -7.32
N LEU A 80 11.24 8.45 -7.15
CA LEU A 80 11.32 7.20 -7.88
C LEU A 80 10.07 6.32 -7.68
N VAL A 81 9.49 6.29 -6.47
CA VAL A 81 8.23 5.58 -6.20
C VAL A 81 7.10 6.16 -7.06
N TRP A 82 6.97 7.47 -7.10
CA TRP A 82 5.97 8.17 -7.92
C TRP A 82 6.17 7.94 -9.41
N VAL A 83 7.41 7.96 -9.90
CA VAL A 83 7.73 7.61 -11.29
C VAL A 83 7.35 6.16 -11.59
N CYS A 84 7.65 5.22 -10.69
CA CYS A 84 7.23 3.83 -10.85
C CYS A 84 5.71 3.69 -10.92
N LEU A 85 4.96 4.42 -10.09
CA LEU A 85 3.49 4.45 -10.13
C LEU A 85 2.96 4.91 -11.50
N VAL A 86 3.51 6.02 -12.01
CA VAL A 86 3.16 6.56 -13.33
C VAL A 86 3.38 5.51 -14.41
N LEU A 87 4.58 4.91 -14.44
CA LEU A 87 4.94 3.92 -15.44
C LEU A 87 4.10 2.64 -15.34
N LEU A 88 3.80 2.18 -14.13
CA LEU A 88 2.97 0.99 -13.90
C LEU A 88 1.54 1.19 -14.39
N VAL A 89 0.94 2.34 -14.12
CA VAL A 89 -0.42 2.66 -14.56
C VAL A 89 -0.43 2.92 -16.07
N ALA A 90 0.57 3.64 -16.60
CA ALA A 90 0.71 3.89 -18.03
C ALA A 90 0.88 2.59 -18.84
N ALA A 91 1.57 1.58 -18.29
CA ALA A 91 1.77 0.29 -18.94
C ALA A 91 0.46 -0.52 -19.15
N ARG A 92 -0.66 -0.10 -18.55
CA ARG A 92 -1.98 -0.75 -18.65
C ARG A 92 -1.89 -2.27 -18.50
N PRO A 93 -1.37 -2.76 -17.36
CA PRO A 93 -1.17 -4.19 -17.16
C PRO A 93 -2.46 -4.97 -17.37
N SER A 94 -2.37 -6.13 -17.99
CA SER A 94 -3.54 -6.98 -18.19
C SER A 94 -4.07 -7.50 -16.85
N ARG A 95 -5.35 -7.89 -16.80
CA ARG A 95 -5.97 -8.49 -15.60
C ARG A 95 -5.15 -9.65 -15.02
N ARG A 96 -4.54 -10.48 -15.86
CA ARG A 96 -3.64 -11.56 -15.42
C ARG A 96 -2.39 -11.02 -14.71
N GLN A 97 -1.76 -9.99 -15.26
CA GLN A 97 -0.56 -9.38 -14.65
C GLN A 97 -0.89 -8.72 -13.31
N LEU A 98 -2.03 -8.04 -13.23
CA LEU A 98 -2.54 -7.48 -11.97
C LEU A 98 -2.83 -8.58 -10.94
N ALA A 99 -3.43 -9.70 -11.35
CA ALA A 99 -3.68 -10.86 -10.49
C ALA A 99 -2.38 -11.51 -9.98
N GLU A 100 -1.35 -11.58 -10.82
CA GLU A 100 0.00 -12.04 -10.43
C GLU A 100 0.66 -11.09 -9.44
N ALA A 101 0.58 -9.78 -9.67
CA ALA A 101 1.09 -8.75 -8.76
C ALA A 101 0.40 -8.84 -7.38
N ALA A 102 -0.93 -8.92 -7.36
CA ALA A 102 -1.70 -9.09 -6.13
C ALA A 102 -1.38 -10.42 -5.42
N ALA A 103 -1.11 -11.50 -6.16
CA ALA A 103 -0.68 -12.77 -5.57
C ALA A 103 0.72 -12.66 -4.97
N GLY A 104 1.61 -11.89 -5.61
CA GLY A 104 2.92 -11.53 -5.08
C GLY A 104 2.82 -10.76 -3.77
N LEU A 105 1.94 -9.76 -3.71
CA LEU A 105 1.70 -8.97 -2.50
C LEU A 105 1.14 -9.79 -1.34
N VAL A 106 0.15 -10.65 -1.60
CA VAL A 106 -0.36 -11.59 -0.57
C VAL A 106 0.75 -12.54 -0.11
N GLY A 107 1.52 -13.11 -1.04
CA GLY A 107 2.65 -13.97 -0.69
C GLY A 107 3.71 -13.25 0.14
N LEU A 108 4.01 -11.99 -0.18
CA LEU A 108 4.95 -11.17 0.57
C LEU A 108 4.42 -10.84 1.96
N ALA A 109 3.12 -10.56 2.09
CA ALA A 109 2.46 -10.38 3.38
C ALA A 109 2.53 -11.64 4.25
N LEU A 110 2.41 -12.84 3.65
CA LEU A 110 2.58 -14.10 4.37
C LEU A 110 4.02 -14.31 4.84
N VAL A 111 5.03 -13.90 4.05
CA VAL A 111 6.44 -13.90 4.47
C VAL A 111 6.64 -12.94 5.64
N GLN A 112 6.08 -11.73 5.58
CA GLN A 112 6.08 -10.76 6.68
C GLN A 112 5.49 -11.36 7.95
N ALA A 113 4.36 -12.06 7.84
CA ALA A 113 3.71 -12.73 8.97
C ALA A 113 4.54 -13.85 9.57
N ALA A 114 5.12 -14.72 8.74
CA ALA A 114 6.01 -15.77 9.21
C ALA A 114 7.21 -15.20 9.98
N LEU A 115 7.82 -14.12 9.47
CA LEU A 115 8.94 -13.45 10.14
C LEU A 115 8.52 -12.69 11.39
N THR A 116 7.31 -12.13 11.43
CA THR A 116 6.76 -11.50 12.63
C THR A 116 6.56 -12.54 13.75
N LEU A 117 6.04 -13.72 13.41
CA LEU A 117 5.88 -14.83 14.35
C LEU A 117 7.24 -15.36 14.83
N LEU A 118 8.19 -15.52 13.90
CA LEU A 118 9.57 -15.90 14.25
C LEU A 118 10.22 -14.87 15.19
N ALA A 119 10.00 -13.58 14.92
CA ALA A 119 10.53 -12.49 15.74
C ALA A 119 10.03 -12.56 17.19
N LEU A 120 8.75 -12.92 17.39
CA LEU A 120 8.21 -13.14 18.74
C LEU A 120 8.87 -14.32 19.45
N LEU A 121 9.13 -15.41 18.73
CA LEU A 121 9.77 -16.61 19.30
C LEU A 121 11.24 -16.38 19.66
N LEU A 122 11.90 -15.46 18.96
CA LEU A 122 13.32 -15.13 19.12
C LEU A 122 13.55 -13.81 19.85
N TYR A 123 12.54 -13.22 20.49
CA TYR A 123 12.71 -12.00 21.27
C TYR A 123 13.31 -12.34 22.65
N PRO A 124 14.37 -11.64 23.13
CA PRO A 124 14.95 -10.38 22.60
C PRO A 124 16.12 -10.53 21.61
N GLN A 125 16.56 -11.74 21.28
CA GLN A 125 17.74 -11.98 20.43
C GLN A 125 17.60 -11.40 19.00
N ALA A 126 16.37 -11.18 18.52
CA ALA A 126 16.07 -10.66 17.20
C ALA A 126 15.92 -9.12 17.13
N GLN A 127 16.34 -8.37 18.16
CA GLN A 127 16.16 -6.93 18.23
C GLN A 127 17.07 -6.15 17.27
N ASP A 128 18.35 -6.52 17.13
CA ASP A 128 19.34 -5.77 16.34
C ASP A 128 20.09 -6.70 15.37
N LEU A 129 19.38 -7.20 14.37
CA LEU A 129 19.98 -8.08 13.37
C LEU A 129 20.62 -7.26 12.26
N VAL A 130 21.95 -7.25 12.25
CA VAL A 130 22.74 -6.69 11.14
C VAL A 130 22.75 -7.67 9.98
N LEU A 131 22.09 -7.29 8.89
CA LEU A 131 21.98 -8.06 7.65
C LEU A 131 23.30 -8.02 6.85
N PRO A 132 23.51 -8.92 5.87
CA PRO A 132 24.79 -9.05 5.18
C PRO A 132 25.33 -7.73 4.62
N LEU A 133 24.52 -6.93 3.93
CA LEU A 133 24.95 -5.64 3.39
C LEU A 133 25.31 -4.63 4.49
N GLY A 134 24.65 -4.69 5.65
CA GLY A 134 24.99 -3.85 6.81
C GLY A 134 26.38 -4.12 7.38
N ARG A 135 27.00 -5.26 7.06
CA ARG A 135 28.39 -5.58 7.43
C ARG A 135 29.41 -5.16 6.37
N LEU A 136 28.94 -4.89 5.15
CA LEU A 136 29.77 -4.59 3.99
C LEU A 136 29.82 -3.10 3.65
N LEU A 137 28.78 -2.35 4.04
CA LEU A 137 28.71 -0.91 3.79
C LEU A 137 29.58 -0.12 4.77
N PRO A 138 30.22 0.97 4.33
CA PRO A 138 30.95 1.85 5.22
C PRO A 138 30.00 2.62 6.14
N ASP A 139 30.48 2.99 7.33
CA ASP A 139 29.69 3.71 8.34
C ASP A 139 29.09 5.02 7.81
N SER A 140 29.78 5.70 6.89
CA SER A 140 29.28 6.92 6.26
C SER A 140 28.00 6.70 5.44
N VAL A 141 27.82 5.52 4.87
CA VAL A 141 26.59 5.13 4.14
C VAL A 141 25.53 4.63 5.11
N LEU A 142 25.92 3.86 6.13
CA LEU A 142 25.02 3.39 7.18
C LEU A 142 24.53 4.51 8.12
N ALA A 143 25.17 5.68 8.10
CA ALA A 143 24.69 6.87 8.81
C ALA A 143 23.40 7.44 8.21
N ASP A 144 23.02 7.06 6.98
CA ASP A 144 21.74 7.47 6.38
C ASP A 144 20.59 6.56 6.83
N PRO A 145 19.58 7.07 7.57
CA PRO A 145 18.50 6.24 8.10
C PRO A 145 17.65 5.54 7.03
N SER A 146 17.60 6.04 5.80
CA SER A 146 16.90 5.38 4.69
C SER A 146 17.62 4.12 4.22
N ILE A 147 18.92 3.97 4.51
CA ILE A 147 19.70 2.77 4.24
C ILE A 147 19.77 1.91 5.52
N THR A 148 20.02 2.52 6.68
CA THR A 148 20.11 1.81 7.97
C THR A 148 18.86 0.97 8.25
N ALA A 149 17.67 1.49 7.95
CA ALA A 149 16.40 0.79 8.17
C ALA A 149 16.26 -0.55 7.41
N PHE A 150 17.08 -0.77 6.38
CA PHE A 150 17.14 -2.03 5.63
C PHE A 150 18.41 -2.83 5.89
N ALA A 151 19.47 -2.20 6.39
CA ALA A 151 20.75 -2.85 6.70
C ALA A 151 20.78 -3.42 8.13
N VAL A 152 20.07 -2.79 9.05
CA VAL A 152 19.87 -3.22 10.43
C VAL A 152 18.36 -3.38 10.65
N THR A 153 17.92 -4.62 10.87
CA THR A 153 16.50 -4.92 11.01
C THR A 153 16.13 -5.14 12.46
N HIS A 154 15.09 -4.43 12.90
CA HIS A 154 14.46 -4.67 14.18
C HIS A 154 13.25 -5.59 13.98
N LEU A 155 13.48 -6.90 14.06
CA LEU A 155 12.42 -7.89 13.87
C LEU A 155 11.39 -7.82 15.00
N ALA A 156 11.83 -7.69 16.24
CA ALA A 156 10.99 -7.42 17.40
C ALA A 156 11.71 -6.50 18.38
N PHE A 157 11.05 -5.44 18.83
CA PHE A 157 11.65 -4.47 19.75
C PHE A 157 10.60 -3.92 20.73
N PRO A 158 11.01 -3.56 21.96
CA PRO A 158 10.15 -2.84 22.88
C PRO A 158 9.93 -1.42 22.34
N ASP A 159 8.66 -0.98 22.29
CA ASP A 159 8.32 0.39 21.93
C ASP A 159 7.61 1.09 23.09
N TYR A 160 7.79 2.42 23.16
CA TYR A 160 7.25 3.26 24.21
C TYR A 160 5.76 3.51 23.99
N PHE A 161 4.94 2.65 24.58
CA PHE A 161 3.57 2.98 24.96
C PHE A 161 3.48 3.11 26.49
N ALA A 162 2.33 3.55 27.01
CA ALA A 162 2.10 3.60 28.47
C ALA A 162 2.29 2.22 29.17
N MET A 163 2.46 1.14 28.40
CA MET A 163 2.88 -0.18 28.86
C MET A 163 3.98 -0.73 27.94
N PRO A 164 4.87 -1.62 28.43
CA PRO A 164 5.87 -2.28 27.60
C PRO A 164 5.20 -3.16 26.55
N VAL A 165 5.41 -2.83 25.28
CA VAL A 165 4.80 -3.53 24.15
C VAL A 165 5.89 -3.89 23.16
N VAL A 166 5.84 -5.13 22.66
CA VAL A 166 6.71 -5.58 21.58
C VAL A 166 6.04 -5.28 20.24
N ARG A 167 6.73 -4.53 19.38
CA ARG A 167 6.34 -4.32 17.98
C ARG A 167 7.24 -5.12 17.06
N SER A 168 6.77 -5.40 15.84
CA SER A 168 7.55 -6.10 14.83
C SER A 168 7.61 -5.33 13.51
N GLY A 169 8.83 -5.02 13.04
CA GLY A 169 9.06 -4.44 11.72
C GLY A 169 9.04 -5.49 10.60
N GLY A 170 9.34 -6.75 10.91
CA GLY A 170 9.50 -7.83 9.93
C GLY A 170 10.43 -7.45 8.77
N ILE A 171 10.04 -7.73 7.53
CA ILE A 171 10.83 -7.44 6.32
C ILE A 171 10.77 -5.99 5.86
N LEU A 172 9.92 -5.16 6.46
CA LEU A 172 9.77 -3.77 6.04
C LEU A 172 10.55 -2.81 6.94
N GLY A 173 11.25 -3.29 7.99
CA GLY A 173 12.08 -2.45 8.88
C GLY A 173 11.30 -1.47 9.77
N ASN A 174 10.02 -1.22 9.46
CA ASN A 174 9.12 -0.36 10.22
C ASN A 174 7.81 -1.13 10.53
N PRO A 175 7.34 -1.17 11.80
CA PRO A 175 6.14 -1.92 12.14
C PRO A 175 4.87 -1.42 11.46
N THR A 176 4.73 -0.11 11.24
CA THR A 176 3.57 0.43 10.54
C THR A 176 3.52 -0.04 9.09
N TRP A 177 4.67 -0.08 8.41
CA TRP A 177 4.78 -0.60 7.04
C TRP A 177 4.46 -2.10 7.01
N GLY A 178 5.02 -2.87 7.95
CA GLY A 178 4.73 -4.30 8.16
C GLY A 178 3.24 -4.58 8.32
N GLY A 179 2.59 -3.81 9.19
CA GLY A 179 1.14 -3.87 9.38
C GLY A 179 0.37 -3.50 8.10
N ALA A 180 0.81 -2.47 7.38
CA ALA A 180 0.15 -2.03 6.15
C ALA A 180 0.17 -3.08 5.05
N LEU A 181 1.29 -3.79 4.89
CA LEU A 181 1.39 -4.93 3.99
C LEU A 181 0.47 -6.09 4.43
N ALA A 182 0.41 -6.39 5.73
CA ALA A 182 -0.50 -7.41 6.26
C ALA A 182 -1.97 -7.05 6.02
N ALA A 183 -2.36 -5.80 6.30
CA ALA A 183 -3.70 -5.28 6.03
C ALA A 183 -4.06 -5.32 4.54
N LEU A 184 -3.13 -4.92 3.66
CA LEU A 184 -3.33 -5.03 2.22
C LEU A 184 -3.49 -6.49 1.79
N GLY A 185 -2.71 -7.41 2.35
CA GLY A 185 -2.85 -8.86 2.12
C GLY A 185 -4.22 -9.39 2.53
N ILE A 186 -4.71 -9.01 3.72
CA ILE A 186 -6.05 -9.35 4.20
C ILE A 186 -7.11 -8.77 3.25
N LEU A 187 -6.99 -7.51 2.85
CA LEU A 187 -7.92 -6.86 1.93
C LEU A 187 -7.99 -7.60 0.59
N LEU A 188 -6.85 -7.94 0.01
CA LEU A 188 -6.75 -8.67 -1.26
C LEU A 188 -7.29 -10.11 -1.17
N LEU A 189 -7.19 -10.76 0.01
CA LEU A 189 -7.77 -12.08 0.26
C LEU A 189 -9.29 -12.01 0.41
N LEU A 190 -9.81 -11.01 1.13
CA LEU A 190 -11.24 -10.88 1.43
C LEU A 190 -12.05 -10.40 0.25
N VAL A 191 -11.58 -9.36 -0.46
CA VAL A 191 -12.30 -8.74 -1.57
C VAL A 191 -12.05 -9.47 -2.90
N ASP A 192 -10.94 -10.22 -3.00
CA ASP A 192 -10.52 -11.01 -4.16
C ASP A 192 -10.81 -10.34 -5.53
N PRO A 193 -10.14 -9.21 -5.84
CA PRO A 193 -10.36 -8.43 -7.07
C PRO A 193 -10.30 -9.22 -8.39
N PHE A 194 -9.70 -10.40 -8.37
CA PHE A 194 -9.41 -11.19 -9.56
C PHE A 194 -10.15 -12.53 -9.60
N GLY A 195 -11.09 -12.78 -8.67
CA GLY A 195 -11.87 -14.03 -8.63
C GLY A 195 -11.00 -15.29 -8.56
N ARG A 196 -9.86 -15.22 -7.86
CA ARG A 196 -8.90 -16.32 -7.72
C ARG A 196 -9.38 -17.39 -6.76
N ARG A 197 -10.30 -17.04 -5.85
CA ARG A 197 -10.86 -17.97 -4.88
C ARG A 197 -11.70 -19.01 -5.61
N ARG A 198 -11.41 -20.29 -5.34
CA ARG A 198 -12.29 -21.38 -5.76
C ARG A 198 -13.63 -21.25 -5.03
N PRO A 199 -14.77 -21.32 -5.73
CA PRO A 199 -16.06 -21.40 -5.06
C PRO A 199 -16.08 -22.66 -4.15
N GLY A 200 -16.67 -22.53 -2.96
CA GLY A 200 -16.83 -23.63 -2.00
C GLY A 200 -16.01 -23.51 -0.72
N VAL A 201 -16.27 -24.44 0.22
CA VAL A 201 -15.74 -24.44 1.60
C VAL A 201 -14.22 -24.36 1.65
N ARG A 202 -13.51 -25.10 0.78
CA ARG A 202 -12.05 -25.10 0.73
C ARG A 202 -11.46 -23.73 0.39
N GLY A 203 -12.09 -22.98 -0.52
CA GLY A 203 -11.65 -21.63 -0.88
C GLY A 203 -11.81 -20.64 0.28
N TRP A 204 -12.92 -20.75 1.01
CA TRP A 204 -13.18 -19.96 2.22
C TRP A 204 -12.23 -20.33 3.36
N ALA A 205 -11.99 -21.63 3.60
CA ALA A 205 -11.06 -22.10 4.62
C ALA A 205 -9.63 -21.60 4.38
N LEU A 206 -9.14 -21.66 3.13
CA LEU A 206 -7.81 -21.14 2.78
C LEU A 206 -7.71 -19.62 2.94
N THR A 207 -8.80 -18.90 2.63
CA THR A 207 -8.83 -17.45 2.86
C THR A 207 -8.82 -17.15 4.35
N GLY A 208 -9.67 -17.82 5.14
CA GLY A 208 -9.71 -17.67 6.59
C GLY A 208 -8.35 -17.96 7.23
N ALA A 209 -7.71 -19.06 6.84
CA ALA A 209 -6.37 -19.40 7.29
C ALA A 209 -5.34 -18.31 6.92
N GLY A 210 -5.38 -17.79 5.69
CA GLY A 210 -4.52 -16.70 5.27
C GLY A 210 -4.73 -15.42 6.10
N VAL A 211 -5.98 -15.05 6.38
CA VAL A 211 -6.30 -13.89 7.24
C VAL A 211 -5.77 -14.12 8.66
N VAL A 212 -6.01 -15.30 9.24
CA VAL A 212 -5.53 -15.66 10.59
C VAL A 212 -4.01 -15.55 10.68
N VAL A 213 -3.27 -16.02 9.68
CA VAL A 213 -1.81 -15.91 9.64
C VAL A 213 -1.34 -14.46 9.56
N LEU A 214 -2.08 -13.57 8.88
CA LEU A 214 -1.71 -12.15 8.74
C LEU A 214 -2.08 -11.29 9.96
N LEU A 215 -3.04 -11.72 10.79
CA LEU A 215 -3.48 -10.98 11.97
C LEU A 215 -2.35 -10.62 12.96
N PRO A 216 -1.42 -11.54 13.32
CA PRO A 216 -0.29 -11.22 14.18
C PRO A 216 0.52 -10.00 13.71
N SER A 217 0.88 -9.90 12.42
CA SER A 217 1.58 -8.72 11.90
C SER A 217 0.76 -7.45 11.98
N LEU A 218 -0.55 -7.53 11.75
CA LEU A 218 -1.43 -6.38 11.89
C LEU A 218 -1.51 -5.91 13.36
N VAL A 219 -1.68 -6.84 14.30
CA VAL A 219 -1.78 -6.54 15.74
C VAL A 219 -0.47 -5.98 16.28
N LEU A 220 0.66 -6.65 15.99
CA LEU A 220 1.99 -6.26 16.48
C LEU A 220 2.57 -5.04 15.75
N SER A 221 1.94 -4.58 14.67
CA SER A 221 2.24 -3.26 14.12
C SER A 221 1.87 -2.13 15.09
N TYR A 222 0.88 -2.36 15.96
CA TYR A 222 0.27 -1.37 16.86
C TYR A 222 -0.18 -0.07 16.16
N SER A 223 -0.43 -0.15 14.85
CA SER A 223 -0.86 0.98 14.01
C SER A 223 -2.39 1.04 13.90
N ARG A 224 -2.99 1.97 14.66
CA ARG A 224 -4.43 2.27 14.57
C ARG A 224 -4.83 2.67 13.15
N ASN A 225 -3.98 3.45 12.46
CA ASN A 225 -4.22 3.92 11.11
C ASN A 225 -4.31 2.76 10.10
N THR A 226 -3.46 1.75 10.26
CA THR A 226 -3.48 0.57 9.39
C THR A 226 -4.78 -0.24 9.57
N VAL A 227 -5.20 -0.45 10.81
CA VAL A 227 -6.47 -1.14 11.11
C VAL A 227 -7.65 -0.32 10.57
N LEU A 228 -7.66 0.99 10.80
CA LEU A 228 -8.70 1.88 10.29
C LEU A 228 -8.76 1.87 8.76
N ALA A 229 -7.61 1.93 8.08
CA ALA A 229 -7.55 1.84 6.62
C ALA A 229 -8.16 0.54 6.10
N LEU A 230 -7.86 -0.60 6.74
CA LEU A 230 -8.47 -1.89 6.40
C LEU A 230 -9.99 -1.88 6.63
N LEU A 231 -10.45 -1.45 7.80
CA LEU A 231 -11.87 -1.44 8.15
C LEU A 231 -12.67 -0.54 7.21
N VAL A 232 -12.22 0.70 6.98
CA VAL A 232 -12.90 1.65 6.10
C VAL A 232 -12.89 1.16 4.65
N ALA A 233 -11.80 0.51 4.19
CA ALA A 233 -11.76 -0.11 2.87
C ALA A 233 -12.76 -1.27 2.72
N LEU A 234 -12.89 -2.13 3.74
CA LEU A 234 -13.88 -3.22 3.75
C LEU A 234 -15.31 -2.69 3.78
N VAL A 235 -15.57 -1.63 4.56
CA VAL A 235 -16.86 -0.92 4.57
C VAL A 235 -17.18 -0.34 3.19
N ALA A 236 -16.19 0.27 2.51
CA ALA A 236 -16.38 0.81 1.16
C ALA A 236 -16.72 -0.29 0.13
N ALA A 237 -16.00 -1.43 0.16
CA ALA A 237 -16.36 -2.60 -0.65
C ALA A 237 -17.78 -3.10 -0.32
N GLY A 238 -18.10 -3.24 0.96
CA GLY A 238 -19.41 -3.68 1.44
C GLY A 238 -20.54 -2.75 0.98
N ALA A 239 -20.33 -1.43 1.03
CA ALA A 239 -21.30 -0.44 0.57
C ALA A 239 -21.61 -0.58 -0.92
N VAL A 240 -20.60 -0.84 -1.75
CA VAL A 240 -20.79 -1.09 -3.19
C VAL A 240 -21.57 -2.39 -3.42
N LEU A 241 -21.19 -3.48 -2.75
CA LEU A 241 -21.88 -4.76 -2.86
C LEU A 241 -23.34 -4.66 -2.39
N LEU A 242 -23.59 -3.92 -1.33
CA LEU A 242 -24.92 -3.70 -0.77
C LEU A 242 -25.79 -2.81 -1.66
N ARG A 243 -25.21 -1.75 -2.23
CA ARG A 243 -25.89 -0.92 -3.24
C ARG A 243 -26.30 -1.73 -4.46
N ARG A 244 -25.44 -2.65 -4.92
CA ARG A 244 -25.77 -3.57 -6.03
C ARG A 244 -26.95 -4.49 -5.68
N ARG A 245 -27.07 -4.93 -4.42
CA ARG A 245 -28.16 -5.81 -3.96
C ARG A 245 -29.48 -5.09 -3.68
N LEU A 246 -29.44 -3.91 -3.06
CA LEU A 246 -30.64 -3.17 -2.63
C LEU A 246 -31.17 -2.17 -3.66
N GLY A 247 -30.39 -1.86 -4.70
CA GLY A 247 -30.65 -0.72 -5.57
C GLY A 247 -30.37 0.62 -4.90
N ALA A 248 -30.40 1.71 -5.69
CA ALA A 248 -30.12 3.06 -5.20
C ALA A 248 -31.06 3.54 -4.07
N PRO A 249 -32.40 3.41 -4.15
CA PRO A 249 -33.28 3.92 -3.09
C PRO A 249 -33.14 3.11 -1.81
N GLY A 250 -33.07 1.78 -1.89
CA GLY A 250 -32.89 0.91 -0.72
C GLY A 250 -31.56 1.15 -0.01
N PHE A 251 -30.48 1.36 -0.78
CA PHE A 251 -29.20 1.75 -0.23
C PHE A 251 -29.23 3.14 0.44
N ALA A 252 -29.87 4.14 -0.18
CA ALA A 252 -29.99 5.47 0.40
C ALA A 252 -30.80 5.47 1.72
N ALA A 253 -31.87 4.69 1.79
CA ALA A 253 -32.65 4.49 3.01
C ALA A 253 -31.79 3.86 4.12
N LEU A 254 -31.04 2.80 3.81
CA LEU A 254 -30.17 2.14 4.78
C LEU A 254 -29.07 3.08 5.30
N VAL A 255 -28.42 3.84 4.41
CA VAL A 255 -27.40 4.84 4.80
C VAL A 255 -28.02 5.89 5.70
N SER A 256 -29.19 6.42 5.35
CA SER A 256 -29.90 7.43 6.16
C SER A 256 -30.24 6.89 7.56
N LEU A 257 -30.76 5.67 7.65
CA LEU A 257 -31.02 4.99 8.92
C LEU A 257 -29.75 4.76 9.74
N SER A 258 -28.67 4.35 9.09
CA SER A 258 -27.37 4.11 9.75
C SER A 258 -26.77 5.41 10.28
N VAL A 259 -26.86 6.51 9.52
CA VAL A 259 -26.42 7.84 9.95
C VAL A 259 -27.28 8.34 11.10
N ALA A 260 -28.61 8.25 11.01
CA ALA A 260 -29.51 8.65 12.09
C ALA A 260 -29.25 7.85 13.38
N GLY A 261 -29.10 6.53 13.28
CA GLY A 261 -28.73 5.68 14.42
C GLY A 261 -27.35 6.01 14.99
N GLY A 262 -26.35 6.27 14.13
CA GLY A 262 -25.03 6.71 14.55
C GLY A 262 -25.06 8.04 15.30
N VAL A 263 -25.81 9.02 14.81
CA VAL A 263 -26.03 10.31 15.49
C VAL A 263 -26.71 10.11 16.84
N ALA A 264 -27.74 9.26 16.91
CA ALA A 264 -28.42 8.96 18.16
C ALA A 264 -27.49 8.31 19.20
N VAL A 265 -26.63 7.36 18.78
CA VAL A 265 -25.62 6.75 19.64
C VAL A 265 -24.58 7.78 20.11
N LEU A 266 -24.07 8.61 19.19
CA LEU A 266 -23.08 9.66 19.53
C LEU A 266 -23.66 10.72 20.46
N ALA A 267 -24.97 10.99 20.41
CA ALA A 267 -25.63 11.94 21.31
C ALA A 267 -25.70 11.43 22.77
N VAL A 268 -25.65 10.12 22.99
CA VAL A 268 -25.75 9.50 24.32
C VAL A 268 -24.38 9.10 24.87
N LEU A 269 -23.41 8.80 24.00
CA LEU A 269 -22.06 8.46 24.43
C LEU A 269 -21.29 9.70 24.92
N PRO A 270 -20.51 9.59 26.01
CA PRO A 270 -19.61 10.66 26.46
C PRO A 270 -18.37 10.69 25.56
N VAL A 271 -18.56 11.05 24.29
CA VAL A 271 -17.51 11.05 23.24
C VAL A 271 -16.26 11.82 23.69
N PRO A 272 -16.34 13.01 24.32
CA PRO A 272 -15.14 13.70 24.80
C PRO A 272 -14.36 12.91 25.84
N ALA A 273 -15.04 12.24 26.78
CA ALA A 273 -14.40 11.41 27.79
C ALA A 273 -13.78 10.14 27.19
N LEU A 274 -14.45 9.53 26.20
CA LEU A 274 -13.92 8.40 25.45
C LEU A 274 -12.66 8.78 24.67
N ILE A 275 -12.66 9.92 23.97
CA ILE A 275 -11.49 10.44 23.25
C ILE A 275 -10.35 10.73 24.23
N ALA A 276 -10.64 11.38 25.36
CA ALA A 276 -9.64 11.66 26.39
C ALA A 276 -9.02 10.36 26.94
N SER A 277 -9.83 9.34 27.23
CA SER A 277 -9.37 8.02 27.68
C SER A 277 -8.49 7.32 26.62
N LEU A 278 -8.89 7.34 25.35
CA LEU A 278 -8.15 6.73 24.24
C LEU A 278 -6.81 7.41 23.95
N ASN A 279 -6.70 8.71 24.24
CA ASN A 279 -5.49 9.51 24.07
C ASN A 279 -4.57 9.46 25.30
N GLY A 280 -5.14 9.34 26.51
CA GLY A 280 -4.37 9.28 27.76
C GLY A 280 -3.35 8.14 27.81
N THR A 281 -3.63 7.02 27.14
CA THR A 281 -2.73 5.84 27.07
C THR A 281 -1.54 6.00 26.10
N ARG A 282 -1.50 7.08 25.30
CA ARG A 282 -0.46 7.32 24.28
C ARG A 282 -0.07 8.80 24.11
N ALA A 283 -0.23 9.61 25.16
CA ALA A 283 -0.05 11.06 25.11
C ALA A 283 1.22 11.49 24.36
N GLY A 284 2.39 10.93 24.69
CA GLY A 284 3.66 11.31 24.05
C GLY A 284 3.74 11.06 22.54
N SER A 285 3.11 10.00 22.01
CA SER A 285 3.13 9.70 20.57
C SER A 285 2.19 10.63 19.78
N ALA A 286 1.03 10.95 20.36
CA ALA A 286 0.08 11.87 19.75
C ALA A 286 0.61 13.31 19.77
N GLU A 287 1.22 13.73 20.88
CA GLU A 287 1.85 15.03 21.06
C GLU A 287 3.00 15.24 20.07
N THR A 288 3.96 14.32 20.01
CA THR A 288 5.09 14.40 19.08
C THR A 288 4.62 14.48 17.61
N ARG A 289 3.59 13.70 17.24
CA ARG A 289 3.02 13.76 15.88
C ARG A 289 2.30 15.08 15.62
N GLY A 290 1.56 15.59 16.60
CA GLY A 290 0.89 16.89 16.53
C GLY A 290 1.89 18.02 16.34
N GLU A 291 2.99 18.00 17.08
CA GLU A 291 4.09 18.96 16.95
C GLU A 291 4.73 18.89 15.56
N ILE A 292 5.05 17.68 15.07
CA ILE A 292 5.58 17.50 13.70
C ILE A 292 4.59 18.05 12.66
N TYR A 293 3.29 17.80 12.80
CA TYR A 293 2.27 18.31 11.87
C TYR A 293 2.19 19.84 11.90
N TRP A 294 2.17 20.42 13.09
CA TRP A 294 2.09 21.86 13.28
C TRP A 294 3.31 22.56 12.69
N ILE A 295 4.52 22.12 13.06
CA ILE A 295 5.77 22.68 12.53
C ILE A 295 5.84 22.49 11.00
N THR A 296 5.39 21.34 10.48
CA THR A 296 5.34 21.12 9.03
C THR A 296 4.44 22.15 8.35
N LEU A 297 3.26 22.44 8.91
CA LEU A 297 2.32 23.40 8.35
C LEU A 297 2.87 24.83 8.43
N ASP A 298 3.42 25.23 9.57
CA ASP A 298 4.06 26.54 9.74
C ASP A 298 5.15 26.78 8.71
N ARG A 299 6.00 25.75 8.46
CA ARG A 299 7.04 25.83 7.43
C ARG A 299 6.49 25.87 6.00
N VAL A 300 5.37 25.21 5.73
CA VAL A 300 4.67 25.34 4.43
C VAL A 300 4.16 26.76 4.24
N LEU A 301 3.51 27.33 5.25
CA LEU A 301 2.92 28.67 5.19
C LEU A 301 3.99 29.77 5.08
N ALA A 302 5.15 29.57 5.72
CA ALA A 302 6.29 30.47 5.63
C ALA A 302 7.17 30.26 4.38
N SER A 303 6.91 29.22 3.59
CA SER A 303 7.74 28.89 2.42
C SER A 303 7.59 29.95 1.32
N PRO A 304 8.69 30.37 0.66
CA PRO A 304 8.61 31.24 -0.53
C PRO A 304 7.98 30.54 -1.74
N THR A 305 7.88 29.21 -1.72
CA THR A 305 7.39 28.39 -2.84
C THR A 305 6.24 27.47 -2.41
N PRO A 306 5.12 27.96 -1.84
CA PRO A 306 4.07 27.11 -1.27
C PRO A 306 3.37 26.23 -2.33
N LEU A 307 3.42 26.62 -3.60
CA LEU A 307 2.85 25.86 -4.71
C LEU A 307 3.75 24.71 -5.19
N LEU A 308 5.08 24.86 -5.06
CA LEU A 308 6.07 23.87 -5.53
C LEU A 308 6.68 23.06 -4.38
N GLY A 309 6.59 23.54 -3.13
CA GLY A 309 7.19 22.90 -1.97
C GLY A 309 8.70 23.15 -1.86
N SER A 310 9.33 22.43 -0.94
CA SER A 310 10.75 22.53 -0.58
C SER A 310 11.66 21.48 -1.22
N GLY A 311 11.09 20.48 -1.91
CA GLY A 311 11.80 19.38 -2.57
C GLY A 311 12.41 18.32 -1.64
N VAL A 312 12.92 18.71 -0.47
CA VAL A 312 13.57 17.81 0.50
C VAL A 312 12.96 17.98 1.90
N LYS A 313 12.91 16.89 2.68
CA LYS A 313 12.43 16.97 4.08
C LYS A 313 13.52 17.49 5.01
N GLU A 314 13.24 18.60 5.67
CA GLU A 314 14.09 19.16 6.73
C GLU A 314 14.00 18.28 8.00
N ARG A 315 15.10 18.16 8.76
CA ARG A 315 15.03 17.75 10.17
C ARG A 315 15.20 18.99 11.02
N VAL A 316 14.24 19.20 11.91
CA VAL A 316 14.33 20.21 12.95
C VAL A 316 15.00 19.56 14.17
N PRO A 317 16.02 20.19 14.78
CA PRO A 317 16.61 19.69 16.02
C PRO A 317 15.53 19.45 17.09
N GLY A 318 15.63 18.32 17.80
CA GLY A 318 14.63 17.92 18.81
C GLY A 318 13.48 17.07 18.27
N LEU A 319 13.22 17.03 16.95
CA LEU A 319 12.20 16.14 16.38
C LEU A 319 12.78 14.77 16.06
N VAL A 320 12.05 13.71 16.46
CA VAL A 320 12.39 12.30 16.19
C VAL A 320 12.31 11.91 14.72
N ALA A 321 11.65 12.73 13.89
CA ALA A 321 11.48 12.47 12.46
C ALA A 321 11.56 13.77 11.64
N SER A 322 11.69 13.61 10.33
CA SER A 322 11.75 14.76 9.41
C SER A 322 10.35 15.33 9.16
N LEU A 323 10.25 16.61 8.82
CA LEU A 323 8.96 17.24 8.53
C LEU A 323 8.23 16.51 7.39
N GLY A 324 6.92 16.34 7.54
CA GLY A 324 6.08 15.61 6.57
C GLY A 324 6.37 14.10 6.44
N SER A 325 7.02 13.43 7.40
CA SER A 325 7.23 11.96 7.37
C SER A 325 6.01 11.13 7.78
N HIS A 326 5.11 11.71 8.56
CA HIS A 326 3.98 10.99 9.18
C HIS A 326 2.65 11.22 8.45
N SER A 327 2.67 11.68 7.20
CA SER A 327 1.48 11.84 6.38
C SER A 327 1.90 12.05 4.94
N SER A 328 1.34 11.30 4.00
CA SER A 328 1.59 11.51 2.57
C SER A 328 1.02 12.86 2.13
N TYR A 329 -0.10 13.28 2.73
CA TYR A 329 -0.70 14.58 2.41
C TYR A 329 0.20 15.73 2.83
N LEU A 330 0.69 15.72 4.07
CA LEU A 330 1.66 16.74 4.52
C LEU A 330 3.00 16.58 3.82
N GLY A 331 3.45 15.36 3.55
CA GLY A 331 4.70 15.09 2.83
C GLY A 331 4.68 15.58 1.39
N LEU A 332 3.55 15.47 0.69
CA LEU A 332 3.33 16.05 -0.63
C LEU A 332 3.20 17.57 -0.56
N LEU A 333 2.44 18.11 0.39
CA LEU A 333 2.31 19.55 0.58
C LEU A 333 3.67 20.20 0.87
N TYR A 334 4.48 19.58 1.74
CA TYR A 334 5.80 20.08 2.13
C TYR A 334 6.79 19.99 0.97
N ARG A 335 6.92 18.82 0.33
CA ARG A 335 7.95 18.60 -0.71
C ARG A 335 7.53 19.03 -2.10
N GLY A 336 6.30 18.74 -2.52
CA GLY A 336 5.80 19.01 -3.87
C GLY A 336 4.83 20.19 -3.94
N GLY A 337 4.55 20.83 -2.80
CA GLY A 337 3.68 22.00 -2.70
C GLY A 337 2.19 21.67 -2.81
N ALA A 338 1.38 22.73 -2.73
CA ALA A 338 -0.07 22.62 -2.83
C ALA A 338 -0.53 21.94 -4.14
N VAL A 339 0.19 22.15 -5.25
CA VAL A 339 -0.19 21.57 -6.54
C VAL A 339 -0.05 20.04 -6.53
N ALA A 340 1.07 19.50 -6.02
CA ALA A 340 1.25 18.05 -5.91
C ALA A 340 0.18 17.41 -5.00
N LEU A 341 -0.14 18.05 -3.88
CA LEU A 341 -1.22 17.59 -2.99
C LEU A 341 -2.57 17.56 -3.70
N LEU A 342 -2.97 18.66 -4.36
CA LEU A 342 -4.26 18.76 -5.05
C LEU A 342 -4.38 17.73 -6.18
N LEU A 343 -3.31 17.50 -6.94
CA LEU A 343 -3.28 16.47 -7.98
C LEU A 343 -3.43 15.05 -7.41
N PHE A 344 -2.81 14.77 -6.28
CA PHE A 344 -2.96 13.48 -5.60
C PHE A 344 -4.39 13.29 -5.06
N LEU A 345 -4.95 14.30 -4.41
CA LEU A 345 -6.35 14.28 -3.94
C LEU A 345 -7.32 14.10 -5.11
N ALA A 346 -7.12 14.81 -6.22
CA ALA A 346 -7.89 14.63 -7.43
C ALA A 346 -7.78 13.20 -7.97
N ALA A 347 -6.60 12.60 -7.96
CA ALA A 347 -6.41 11.21 -8.41
C ALA A 347 -7.22 10.22 -7.56
N LEU A 348 -7.20 10.38 -6.23
CA LEU A 348 -7.97 9.55 -5.30
C LEU A 348 -9.48 9.74 -5.47
N VAL A 349 -9.95 10.99 -5.56
CA VAL A 349 -11.38 11.32 -5.73
C VAL A 349 -11.90 10.80 -7.05
N VAL A 350 -11.19 11.03 -8.16
CA VAL A 350 -11.59 10.55 -9.49
C VAL A 350 -11.61 9.01 -9.53
N ALA A 351 -10.57 8.34 -9.02
CA ALA A 351 -10.53 6.88 -8.99
C ALA A 351 -11.66 6.30 -8.12
N GLY A 352 -11.89 6.87 -6.93
CA GLY A 352 -12.97 6.46 -6.04
C GLY A 352 -14.35 6.68 -6.65
N TRP A 353 -14.58 7.84 -7.28
CA TRP A 353 -15.83 8.14 -7.97
C TRP A 353 -16.10 7.18 -9.12
N VAL A 354 -15.11 6.92 -9.98
CA VAL A 354 -15.24 5.98 -11.10
C VAL A 354 -15.51 4.56 -10.58
N ALA A 355 -14.79 4.11 -9.56
CA ALA A 355 -15.02 2.80 -8.93
C ALA A 355 -16.44 2.69 -8.37
N TRP A 356 -16.92 3.71 -7.66
CA TRP A 356 -18.28 3.77 -7.13
C TRP A 356 -19.35 3.75 -8.22
N ARG A 357 -19.15 4.51 -9.31
CA ARG A 357 -20.08 4.59 -10.45
C ARG A 357 -20.19 3.27 -11.20
N ARG A 358 -19.07 2.56 -11.40
CA ARG A 358 -19.03 1.23 -12.02
C ARG A 358 -19.41 0.09 -11.07
N GLY A 359 -19.50 0.38 -9.77
CA GLY A 359 -19.73 -0.62 -8.74
C GLY A 359 -18.52 -1.56 -8.53
N GLU A 360 -17.32 -1.13 -8.89
CA GLU A 360 -16.09 -1.90 -8.71
C GLU A 360 -15.66 -1.88 -7.23
N ALA A 361 -16.25 -2.77 -6.43
CA ALA A 361 -16.05 -2.84 -4.97
C ALA A 361 -14.57 -2.98 -4.60
N ALA A 362 -13.82 -3.78 -5.37
CA ALA A 362 -12.41 -4.02 -5.11
C ALA A 362 -11.53 -2.80 -5.42
N ALA A 363 -11.78 -2.13 -6.55
CA ALA A 363 -11.07 -0.90 -6.88
C ALA A 363 -11.35 0.19 -5.84
N LEU A 364 -12.61 0.35 -5.42
CA LEU A 364 -12.96 1.34 -4.40
C LEU A 364 -12.27 1.04 -3.07
N ALA A 365 -12.29 -0.21 -2.61
CA ALA A 365 -11.62 -0.58 -1.36
C ALA A 365 -10.12 -0.30 -1.39
N LEU A 366 -9.44 -0.58 -2.51
CA LEU A 366 -8.03 -0.29 -2.67
C LEU A 366 -7.73 1.22 -2.68
N VAL A 367 -8.55 2.04 -3.36
CA VAL A 367 -8.43 3.51 -3.32
C VAL A 367 -8.61 4.04 -1.90
N VAL A 368 -9.67 3.58 -1.21
CA VAL A 368 -9.98 3.99 0.16
C VAL A 368 -8.89 3.56 1.13
N PHE A 369 -8.36 2.34 0.98
CA PHE A 369 -7.22 1.86 1.76
C PHE A 369 -6.02 2.79 1.61
N THR A 370 -5.63 3.13 0.37
CA THR A 370 -4.54 4.09 0.10
C THR A 370 -4.84 5.46 0.70
N ALA A 371 -6.06 5.98 0.52
CA ALA A 371 -6.45 7.31 0.99
C ALA A 371 -6.41 7.44 2.51
N VAL A 372 -6.97 6.47 3.24
CA VAL A 372 -6.97 6.48 4.71
C VAL A 372 -5.56 6.24 5.24
N TRP A 373 -4.82 5.29 4.67
CA TRP A 373 -3.46 5.01 5.11
C TRP A 373 -2.54 6.23 4.96
N SER A 374 -2.69 6.97 3.85
CA SER A 374 -1.93 8.20 3.54
C SER A 374 -2.09 9.33 4.56
N VAL A 375 -3.10 9.27 5.44
CA VAL A 375 -3.30 10.28 6.50
C VAL A 375 -2.15 10.27 7.49
N ALA A 376 -1.66 9.10 7.89
CA ALA A 376 -0.74 8.96 9.02
C ALA A 376 0.66 8.42 8.64
N GLU A 377 0.90 8.15 7.36
CA GLU A 377 2.19 7.68 6.86
C GLU A 377 2.44 8.26 5.46
N ASP A 378 3.72 8.46 5.12
CA ASP A 378 4.16 8.97 3.82
C ASP A 378 4.35 7.86 2.79
N VAL A 379 4.07 8.14 1.51
CA VAL A 379 4.38 7.25 0.39
C VAL A 379 5.88 7.33 0.10
N ASP A 380 6.65 6.31 0.45
CA ASP A 380 8.10 6.24 0.33
C ASP A 380 8.59 4.87 -0.17
N VAL A 381 9.91 4.69 -0.24
CA VAL A 381 10.54 3.47 -0.79
C VAL A 381 10.37 2.22 0.08
N GLY A 382 9.89 2.36 1.32
CA GLY A 382 9.86 1.26 2.27
C GLY A 382 8.59 0.41 2.26
N HIS A 383 7.55 0.82 1.52
CA HIS A 383 6.27 0.11 1.59
C HIS A 383 5.60 -0.10 0.24
N PHE A 384 4.59 -0.97 0.28
CA PHE A 384 3.89 -1.50 -0.87
C PHE A 384 2.47 -0.96 -1.04
N VAL A 385 2.02 -0.05 -0.16
CA VAL A 385 0.71 0.61 -0.25
C VAL A 385 0.48 1.33 -1.59
N PRO A 386 1.50 1.96 -2.22
CA PRO A 386 1.37 2.57 -3.54
C PRO A 386 0.89 1.58 -4.60
N LEU A 387 1.25 0.29 -4.48
CA LEU A 387 0.78 -0.74 -5.40
C LEU A 387 -0.71 -1.04 -5.25
N ALA A 388 -1.34 -0.75 -4.10
CA ALA A 388 -2.79 -0.84 -3.97
C ALA A 388 -3.49 0.14 -4.93
N LEU A 389 -2.98 1.37 -5.06
CA LEU A 389 -3.48 2.35 -6.02
C LEU A 389 -3.24 1.90 -7.46
N VAL A 390 -2.09 1.31 -7.77
CA VAL A 390 -1.81 0.72 -9.10
C VAL A 390 -2.83 -0.38 -9.43
N LEU A 391 -3.10 -1.29 -8.48
CA LEU A 391 -4.09 -2.35 -8.66
C LEU A 391 -5.48 -1.76 -8.88
N ALA A 392 -5.88 -0.73 -8.12
CA ALA A 392 -7.16 -0.08 -8.28
C ALA A 392 -7.31 0.57 -9.66
N LEU A 393 -6.35 1.40 -10.07
CA LEU A 393 -6.37 2.07 -11.37
C LEU A 393 -6.28 1.06 -12.53
N GLY A 394 -5.53 -0.03 -12.35
CA GLY A 394 -5.45 -1.12 -13.31
C GLY A 394 -6.77 -1.85 -13.50
N LEU A 395 -7.55 -2.06 -12.42
CA LEU A 395 -8.90 -2.63 -12.48
C LEU A 395 -9.87 -1.69 -13.21
N LEU A 396 -9.81 -0.38 -12.95
CA LEU A 396 -10.64 0.62 -13.62
C LEU A 396 -10.26 0.86 -15.09
N GLY A 397 -9.03 0.52 -15.46
CA GLY A 397 -8.53 0.65 -16.83
C GLY A 397 -8.87 -0.52 -17.76
N GLN A 398 -9.40 -1.63 -17.26
CA GLN A 398 -9.84 -2.73 -18.12
C GLN A 398 -11.15 -2.36 -18.84
N PRO A 399 -11.33 -2.73 -20.13
CA PRO A 399 -12.62 -2.61 -20.80
C PRO A 399 -13.67 -3.48 -20.10
N ASP A 400 -14.91 -2.99 -20.00
CA ASP A 400 -16.04 -3.73 -19.40
C ASP A 400 -16.38 -5.03 -20.18
N ASP A 401 -15.85 -5.19 -21.40
CA ASP A 401 -16.11 -6.33 -22.31
C ASP A 401 -15.37 -7.63 -21.97
N ALA A 402 -14.56 -7.66 -20.91
CA ALA A 402 -14.08 -8.94 -20.38
C ALA A 402 -15.22 -9.61 -19.62
N GLY A 403 -16.16 -10.21 -20.37
CA GLY A 403 -17.15 -11.14 -19.83
C GLY A 403 -16.50 -12.13 -18.87
N PRO A 404 -17.28 -12.70 -17.92
CA PRO A 404 -16.74 -13.62 -16.93
C PRO A 404 -15.84 -14.63 -17.64
N PRO A 405 -14.61 -14.89 -17.14
CA PRO A 405 -13.70 -15.81 -17.79
C PRO A 405 -14.50 -17.07 -18.06
N GLU A 406 -14.67 -17.43 -19.34
CA GLU A 406 -15.36 -18.65 -19.71
C GLU A 406 -14.73 -19.73 -18.85
N HIS A 407 -15.51 -20.23 -17.88
CA HIS A 407 -15.11 -21.40 -17.15
C HIS A 407 -14.79 -22.41 -18.25
N PRO A 408 -13.58 -23.00 -18.28
CA PRO A 408 -13.31 -24.06 -19.23
C PRO A 408 -14.41 -25.08 -19.00
N VAL A 409 -15.36 -25.12 -19.93
CA VAL A 409 -16.47 -26.07 -19.91
C VAL A 409 -15.76 -27.40 -19.79
N GLY A 410 -15.99 -28.06 -18.65
CA GLY A 410 -15.24 -29.25 -18.28
C GLY A 410 -15.22 -30.18 -19.48
N ALA A 411 -14.04 -30.67 -19.84
CA ALA A 411 -13.83 -31.65 -20.91
C ALA A 411 -14.50 -33.02 -20.62
N ALA A 412 -15.53 -33.05 -19.79
CA ALA A 412 -16.24 -34.23 -19.33
C ALA A 412 -17.42 -34.64 -20.23
N ASP A 413 -17.89 -33.75 -21.13
CA ASP A 413 -19.06 -34.03 -21.99
C ASP A 413 -18.75 -34.02 -23.49
N ARG A 414 -17.53 -34.43 -23.90
CA ARG A 414 -17.36 -34.86 -25.29
C ARG A 414 -17.86 -36.30 -25.40
N PRO A 415 -19.00 -36.58 -26.07
CA PRO A 415 -19.40 -37.95 -26.35
C PRO A 415 -18.26 -38.64 -27.09
N ALA A 416 -17.92 -39.85 -26.63
CA ALA A 416 -16.93 -40.69 -27.27
C ALA A 416 -17.29 -40.86 -28.76
N PRO A 417 -16.33 -40.80 -29.69
CA PRO A 417 -16.60 -41.08 -31.09
C PRO A 417 -17.13 -42.51 -31.19
N VAL A 418 -18.39 -42.64 -31.58
CA VAL A 418 -19.03 -43.92 -31.91
C VAL A 418 -18.22 -44.53 -33.06
N GLY A 419 -17.56 -45.64 -32.77
CA GLY A 419 -16.72 -46.35 -33.73
C GLY A 419 -17.51 -46.72 -34.98
N ALA A 420 -16.98 -46.30 -36.12
CA ALA A 420 -17.41 -46.78 -37.43
C ALA A 420 -17.17 -48.30 -37.49
N ALA A 421 -18.25 -49.06 -37.66
CA ALA A 421 -18.19 -50.49 -37.93
C ALA A 421 -17.43 -50.73 -39.23
N ALA A 422 -16.31 -51.45 -39.14
CA ALA A 422 -15.54 -51.89 -40.28
C ALA A 422 -16.35 -52.91 -41.08
N GLY A 423 -16.58 -52.59 -42.36
CA GLY A 423 -17.21 -53.46 -43.32
C GLY A 423 -16.36 -54.71 -43.63
N ALA A 424 -17.07 -55.80 -43.85
CA ALA A 424 -16.57 -57.07 -44.35
C ALA A 424 -15.75 -56.90 -45.65
N ARG A 425 -14.61 -57.58 -45.72
CA ARG A 425 -13.95 -57.88 -47.00
C ARG A 425 -14.34 -59.27 -47.45
N VAL A 426 -15.01 -59.32 -48.60
CA VAL A 426 -15.03 -60.45 -49.53
C VAL A 426 -13.90 -60.18 -50.54
N GLY A 427 -13.10 -61.20 -50.84
CA GLY A 427 -12.01 -61.15 -51.81
C GLY A 427 -10.86 -62.06 -51.41
#